data_AF-A0A5N6GVG5-F1
#
_entry.id   AF-A0A5N6GVG5-F1
#
_cell.length_a   1.000
_cell.length_b   1.000
_cell.length_c   1.000
_cell.angle_alpha   90.00
_cell.angle_beta   90.00
_cell.angle_gamma   90.00
#
_symmetry.space_group_name_H-M   'P 1'
#
loop_
_entity.id
_entity.type
_entity.pdbx_description
1 polymer ?
#
loop_
_entity_poly.entity_id
_entity_poly.type
_entity_poly.pdbx_seq_one_letter_code
_entity_poly.pdbx_strand_id
1 'polypeptide(L)'
;MGIPRLTRHLRPFSDAVLLEGRLQKRQDGVGHVQSVVIDGPSLVYHVFWRLLSWSDSRIGFPDAQPTCNEVSCGVMIYLLLLTTTGVKIERICFDGALPPEKRKTRLLRLEKSRRKLELLRLKPQSALQNSSGYSGKRALALENVLQGRALPARYNDLPENPFMVPAVFEDLKYRWNKEKIFTVARDALCMQSIEIKDFPWADITVMVPGEADAYCAYIAKYANSSVLTNDSDLLLYDLGPRGSIISLNSIEIVGWDAHRPSERQIRAMSLSPTLVARRLGISDILRFAFELKTHPDAGTAELVQRANSSYEGPDNTSDYQAFTQEYQEGIHEFEATNLRSLPHLDARVSELFWQFEWRQAHMVQEAPHMYLAILNEDHARRCAWAEGRLYRSLAYSILNASRPVSNRVGFINEFARRGGRITVDKVVLGNEDWIETVTNVLLVRLRSVQNKVEVDTTLPAYWIMFALCELHEADSSFVTLDHARLSCFLTLGRMNENFDWKDIQLTAQIQAVLYSLRILGQLLESSVDTCDNIVELKSILSNLPPLHMIMGPIPSMMDETLNISCVSALVHRLLQVLGKEEKCSDIPDAVGLTRQQLFSYPLASQQYESRVGNPRSPRRIDNMYDLLPME
;
A
#
# COMPACT_ATOMS: atom_id res chain seq x y z
N MET A 1 2.76 -12.14 10.49
CA MET A 1 3.20 -10.85 11.05
C MET A 1 3.09 -10.98 12.56
N GLY A 2 3.68 -10.07 13.33
CA GLY A 2 3.71 -10.11 14.79
C GLY A 2 4.80 -10.97 15.43
N ILE A 3 4.62 -11.30 16.72
CA ILE A 3 5.59 -12.02 17.55
C ILE A 3 5.96 -13.38 16.92
N PRO A 4 7.25 -13.58 16.58
CA PRO A 4 7.72 -14.81 15.97
C PRO A 4 7.34 -16.06 16.77
N ARG A 5 6.88 -17.10 16.07
CA ARG A 5 6.50 -18.41 16.62
C ARG A 5 5.30 -18.42 17.57
N LEU A 6 4.73 -17.27 17.95
CA LEU A 6 3.59 -17.21 18.88
C LEU A 6 2.41 -18.08 18.41
N THR A 7 1.98 -17.89 17.16
CA THR A 7 0.90 -18.71 16.56
C THR A 7 1.23 -20.20 16.57
N ARG A 8 2.51 -20.60 16.43
CA ARG A 8 2.89 -22.02 16.48
C ARG A 8 2.63 -22.62 17.87
N HIS A 9 2.94 -21.90 18.94
CA HIS A 9 2.69 -22.34 20.31
C HIS A 9 1.21 -22.32 20.68
N LEU A 10 0.44 -21.38 20.13
CA LEU A 10 -0.97 -21.21 20.47
C LEU A 10 -1.93 -22.01 19.58
N ARG A 11 -1.51 -22.45 18.38
CA ARG A 11 -2.33 -23.23 17.44
C ARG A 11 -2.98 -24.49 18.04
N PRO A 12 -2.34 -25.27 18.93
CA PRO A 12 -2.99 -26.43 19.55
C PRO A 12 -4.26 -26.08 20.35
N PHE A 13 -4.44 -24.81 20.71
CA PHE A 13 -5.57 -24.32 21.51
C PHE A 13 -6.67 -23.69 20.66
N SER A 14 -6.58 -23.72 19.33
CA SER A 14 -7.59 -23.16 18.43
C SER A 14 -8.82 -24.04 18.32
N ASP A 15 -10.00 -23.42 18.29
CA ASP A 15 -11.28 -24.09 18.10
C ASP A 15 -11.76 -23.93 16.64
N ALA A 16 -12.35 -24.98 16.08
CA ALA A 16 -12.97 -24.91 14.76
C ALA A 16 -14.32 -24.18 14.85
N VAL A 17 -14.53 -23.19 13.98
CA VAL A 17 -15.73 -22.36 13.94
C VAL A 17 -16.32 -22.25 12.54
N LEU A 18 -17.62 -21.97 12.48
CA LEU A 18 -18.34 -21.62 11.27
C LEU A 18 -18.58 -20.10 11.24
N LEU A 19 -18.26 -19.47 10.11
CA LEU A 19 -18.64 -18.08 9.84
C LEU A 19 -20.05 -18.09 9.22
N GLU A 20 -21.06 -17.93 10.07
CA GLU A 20 -22.46 -18.03 9.68
C GLU A 20 -23.31 -17.13 10.59
N GLY A 21 -23.88 -16.08 10.00
CA GLY A 21 -24.74 -15.15 10.71
C GLY A 21 -26.22 -15.55 10.72
N ARG A 22 -26.65 -16.47 9.85
CA ARG A 22 -28.05 -16.89 9.79
C ARG A 22 -28.36 -17.88 10.91
N LEU A 23 -29.20 -17.44 11.84
CA LEU A 23 -29.62 -18.21 13.02
C LEU A 23 -30.23 -19.58 12.67
N GLN A 24 -30.88 -19.69 11.51
CA GLN A 24 -31.58 -20.90 11.05
C GLN A 24 -30.64 -22.05 10.63
N LYS A 25 -29.34 -21.76 10.40
CA LYS A 25 -28.35 -22.76 9.96
C LYS A 25 -27.40 -23.21 11.08
N ARG A 26 -27.69 -22.86 12.34
CA ARG A 26 -26.86 -23.28 13.46
C ARG A 26 -26.87 -24.79 13.60
N GLN A 27 -25.68 -25.38 13.60
CA GLN A 27 -25.48 -26.79 13.93
C GLN A 27 -25.13 -26.90 15.41
N ASP A 28 -25.84 -27.75 16.15
CA ASP A 28 -25.54 -27.98 17.56
C ASP A 28 -24.13 -28.56 17.75
N GLY A 29 -23.36 -27.98 18.67
CA GLY A 29 -22.01 -28.43 19.01
C GLY A 29 -20.86 -27.80 18.21
N VAL A 30 -21.14 -26.94 17.21
CA VAL A 30 -20.10 -26.21 16.45
C VAL A 30 -20.08 -24.73 16.86
N GLY A 31 -18.91 -24.14 17.05
CA GLY A 31 -18.79 -22.70 17.33
C GLY A 31 -19.21 -21.86 16.13
N HIS A 32 -19.96 -20.77 16.35
CA HIS A 32 -20.42 -19.88 15.29
C HIS A 32 -19.93 -18.46 15.53
N VAL A 33 -19.40 -17.83 14.49
CA VAL A 33 -19.04 -16.40 14.49
C VAL A 33 -20.01 -15.65 13.58
N GLN A 34 -20.73 -14.71 14.19
CA GLN A 34 -21.80 -13.96 13.53
C GLN A 34 -21.38 -12.53 13.16
N SER A 35 -20.31 -12.05 13.77
CA SER A 35 -19.80 -10.70 13.59
C SER A 35 -18.28 -10.73 13.57
N VAL A 36 -17.68 -9.93 12.69
CA VAL A 36 -16.24 -9.75 12.57
C VAL A 36 -15.82 -8.29 12.46
N VAL A 37 -14.65 -7.97 13.00
CA VAL A 37 -13.84 -6.78 12.68
C VAL A 37 -12.69 -7.25 11.80
N ILE A 38 -12.38 -6.51 10.74
CA ILE A 38 -11.38 -6.93 9.75
C ILE A 38 -10.15 -6.01 9.84
N ASP A 39 -9.00 -6.62 10.03
CA ASP A 39 -7.70 -6.01 9.77
C ASP A 39 -7.50 -5.93 8.25
N GLY A 40 -7.66 -4.72 7.71
CA GLY A 40 -7.62 -4.44 6.27
C GLY A 40 -6.30 -4.81 5.62
N PRO A 41 -5.14 -4.28 6.08
CA PRO A 41 -3.84 -4.65 5.55
C PRO A 41 -3.61 -6.17 5.52
N SER A 42 -3.93 -6.87 6.60
CA SER A 42 -3.75 -8.32 6.69
C SER A 42 -4.62 -9.11 5.71
N LEU A 43 -5.88 -8.70 5.52
CA LEU A 43 -6.77 -9.25 4.48
C LEU A 43 -6.20 -9.01 3.07
N VAL A 44 -5.73 -7.79 2.78
CA VAL A 44 -5.15 -7.46 1.47
C VAL A 44 -3.91 -8.31 1.17
N TYR A 45 -2.97 -8.41 2.11
CA TYR A 45 -1.79 -9.25 1.94
C TYR A 45 -2.19 -10.72 1.78
N HIS A 46 -3.16 -11.21 2.54
CA HIS A 46 -3.67 -12.58 2.41
C HIS A 46 -4.19 -12.86 0.99
N VAL A 47 -5.04 -11.99 0.45
CA VAL A 47 -5.57 -12.13 -0.91
C VAL A 47 -4.45 -12.04 -1.95
N PHE A 48 -3.50 -11.11 -1.81
CA PHE A 48 -2.34 -11.00 -2.71
C PHE A 48 -1.56 -12.32 -2.79
N TRP A 49 -1.20 -12.90 -1.64
CA TRP A 49 -0.43 -14.14 -1.62
C TRP A 49 -1.23 -15.34 -2.14
N ARG A 50 -2.55 -15.38 -1.90
CA ARG A 50 -3.44 -16.37 -2.51
C ARG A 50 -3.40 -16.27 -4.04
N LEU A 51 -3.65 -15.10 -4.61
CA LEU A 51 -3.60 -14.88 -6.07
C LEU A 51 -2.23 -15.22 -6.67
N LEU A 52 -1.14 -14.85 -6.00
CA LEU A 52 0.21 -15.17 -6.45
C LEU A 52 0.48 -16.70 -6.41
N SER A 53 -0.01 -17.40 -5.39
CA SER A 53 0.15 -18.87 -5.29
C SER A 53 -0.54 -19.63 -6.42
N TRP A 54 -1.61 -19.06 -6.98
CA TRP A 54 -2.36 -19.60 -8.10
C TRP A 54 -1.84 -19.15 -9.48
N SER A 55 -0.86 -18.25 -9.51
CA SER A 55 -0.29 -17.76 -10.78
C SER A 55 0.49 -18.87 -11.50
N ASP A 56 0.29 -18.97 -12.82
CA ASP A 56 0.97 -19.96 -13.66
C ASP A 56 2.49 -19.81 -13.49
N SER A 57 3.16 -20.90 -13.12
CA SER A 57 4.59 -20.93 -12.86
C SER A 57 5.45 -20.72 -14.12
N ARG A 58 4.86 -20.55 -15.30
CA ARG A 58 5.54 -20.18 -16.55
C ARG A 58 5.61 -18.67 -16.77
N ILE A 59 4.70 -17.92 -16.14
CA ILE A 59 4.60 -16.46 -16.34
C ILE A 59 5.75 -15.75 -15.61
N GLY A 60 6.40 -14.83 -16.30
CA GLY A 60 7.49 -14.00 -15.77
C GLY A 60 6.99 -12.72 -15.08
N PHE A 61 7.92 -11.96 -14.50
CA PHE A 61 7.62 -10.59 -14.09
C PHE A 61 7.45 -9.70 -15.34
N PRO A 62 6.52 -8.70 -15.34
CA PRO A 62 5.65 -8.27 -14.25
C PRO A 62 4.34 -9.06 -14.13
N ASP A 63 3.89 -9.73 -15.18
CA ASP A 63 2.55 -10.36 -15.27
C ASP A 63 2.27 -11.40 -14.17
N ALA A 64 3.30 -12.06 -13.63
CA ALA A 64 3.13 -12.98 -12.51
C ALA A 64 2.62 -12.28 -11.23
N GLN A 65 3.03 -11.02 -10.99
CA GLN A 65 2.65 -10.27 -9.80
C GLN A 65 1.16 -9.85 -9.87
N PRO A 66 0.33 -10.16 -8.85
CA PRO A 66 -1.03 -9.63 -8.78
C PRO A 66 -1.05 -8.10 -8.78
N THR A 67 -1.89 -7.54 -9.65
CA THR A 67 -2.14 -6.09 -9.76
C THR A 67 -3.03 -5.61 -8.61
N CYS A 68 -3.01 -4.31 -8.32
CA CYS A 68 -3.92 -3.70 -7.35
C CYS A 68 -5.40 -3.99 -7.67
N ASN A 69 -5.75 -3.98 -8.97
CA ASN A 69 -7.09 -4.30 -9.43
C ASN A 69 -7.50 -5.74 -9.11
N GLU A 70 -6.63 -6.72 -9.39
CA GLU A 70 -6.90 -8.13 -9.10
C GLU A 70 -7.04 -8.39 -7.60
N VAL A 71 -6.19 -7.76 -6.78
CA VAL A 71 -6.27 -7.85 -5.32
C VAL A 71 -7.56 -7.22 -4.79
N SER A 72 -7.94 -6.04 -5.29
CA SER A 72 -9.20 -5.36 -4.92
C SER A 72 -10.43 -6.21 -5.25
N CYS A 73 -10.46 -6.82 -6.43
CA CYS A 73 -11.53 -7.74 -6.82
C CYS A 73 -11.56 -8.98 -5.89
N GLY A 74 -10.40 -9.55 -5.55
CA GLY A 74 -10.31 -10.68 -4.63
C GLY A 74 -10.80 -10.34 -3.22
N VAL A 75 -10.44 -9.17 -2.68
CA VAL A 75 -10.95 -8.67 -1.40
C VAL A 75 -12.45 -8.47 -1.46
N MET A 76 -12.98 -7.87 -2.53
CA MET A 76 -14.42 -7.69 -2.73
C MET A 76 -15.15 -9.04 -2.68
N ILE A 77 -14.66 -10.06 -3.40
CA ILE A 77 -15.23 -11.41 -3.39
C ILE A 77 -15.24 -11.98 -1.96
N TYR A 78 -14.15 -11.79 -1.22
CA TYR A 78 -14.05 -12.24 0.17
C TYR A 78 -15.12 -11.61 1.07
N LEU A 79 -15.29 -10.29 1.00
CA LEU A 79 -16.28 -9.55 1.78
C LEU A 79 -17.72 -9.89 1.36
N LEU A 80 -17.95 -10.10 0.06
CA LEU A 80 -19.24 -10.51 -0.47
C LEU A 80 -19.65 -11.87 0.08
N LEU A 81 -18.72 -12.81 0.23
CA LEU A 81 -19.01 -14.13 0.78
C LEU A 81 -19.39 -14.06 2.25
N LEU A 82 -18.63 -13.32 3.07
CA LEU A 82 -18.99 -13.07 4.47
C LEU A 82 -20.39 -12.45 4.56
N THR A 83 -20.64 -11.40 3.78
CA THR A 83 -21.93 -10.68 3.75
C THR A 83 -23.07 -11.60 3.35
N THR A 84 -22.89 -12.40 2.29
CA THR A 84 -23.93 -13.33 1.81
C THR A 84 -24.10 -14.56 2.73
N THR A 85 -23.17 -14.84 3.63
CA THR A 85 -23.36 -15.77 4.76
C THR A 85 -24.01 -15.12 5.99
N GLY A 86 -24.45 -13.87 5.88
CA GLY A 86 -25.10 -13.13 6.97
C GLY A 86 -24.15 -12.68 8.07
N VAL A 87 -22.83 -12.87 7.92
CA VAL A 87 -21.83 -12.40 8.89
C VAL A 87 -21.82 -10.87 8.85
N LYS A 88 -22.00 -10.25 10.01
CA LYS A 88 -21.94 -8.80 10.16
C LYS A 88 -20.48 -8.35 10.18
N ILE A 89 -20.10 -7.46 9.27
CA ILE A 89 -18.78 -6.83 9.29
C ILE A 89 -18.93 -5.50 10.05
N GLU A 90 -18.39 -5.42 11.26
CA GLU A 90 -18.51 -4.23 12.11
C GLU A 90 -17.72 -3.07 11.52
N ARG A 91 -16.44 -3.32 11.21
CA ARG A 91 -15.47 -2.36 10.66
C ARG A 91 -14.37 -3.07 9.87
N ILE A 92 -13.79 -2.34 8.91
CA ILE A 92 -12.57 -2.72 8.19
C ILE A 92 -11.54 -1.61 8.44
N CYS A 93 -10.53 -1.89 9.25
CA CYS A 93 -9.56 -0.89 9.71
C CYS A 93 -8.28 -0.94 8.87
N PHE A 94 -7.80 0.22 8.45
CA PHE A 94 -6.52 0.41 7.75
C PHE A 94 -5.60 1.34 8.53
N ASP A 95 -4.30 1.04 8.50
CA ASP A 95 -3.26 1.84 9.17
C ASP A 95 -3.21 3.27 8.60
N GLY A 96 -3.39 4.27 9.45
CA GLY A 96 -3.24 5.66 9.05
C GLY A 96 -1.99 6.35 9.56
N ALA A 97 -1.36 5.89 10.65
CA ALA A 97 -0.02 6.35 11.02
C ALA A 97 0.74 5.29 11.82
N LEU A 98 2.05 5.22 11.59
CA LEU A 98 2.91 4.34 12.37
C LEU A 98 3.49 5.11 13.57
N PRO A 99 3.47 4.54 14.78
CA PRO A 99 4.00 5.22 15.95
C PRO A 99 5.55 5.39 15.86
N PRO A 100 6.12 6.43 16.51
CA PRO A 100 7.54 6.78 16.40
C PRO A 100 8.51 5.63 16.71
N GLU A 101 8.16 4.78 17.67
CA GLU A 101 8.96 3.65 18.14
C GLU A 101 9.17 2.61 17.03
N LYS A 102 8.21 2.52 16.08
CA LYS A 102 8.24 1.59 14.94
C LYS A 102 8.90 2.17 13.69
N ARG A 103 9.47 3.39 13.73
CA ARG A 103 10.19 4.00 12.58
C ARG A 103 11.35 3.14 12.08
N LYS A 104 12.12 2.51 12.97
CA LYS A 104 13.20 1.56 12.59
C LYS A 104 12.63 0.37 11.81
N THR A 105 11.49 -0.17 12.25
CA THR A 105 10.77 -1.25 11.57
C THR A 105 10.31 -0.82 10.17
N ARG A 106 9.83 0.42 10.00
CA ARG A 106 9.48 0.98 8.69
C ARG A 106 10.67 0.98 7.73
N LEU A 107 11.84 1.44 8.19
CA LEU A 107 13.06 1.46 7.38
C LEU A 107 13.53 0.03 7.01
N LEU A 108 13.45 -0.92 7.93
CA LEU A 108 13.77 -2.33 7.65
C LEU A 108 12.84 -2.93 6.59
N ARG A 109 11.53 -2.61 6.62
CA ARG A 109 10.56 -3.04 5.60
C ARG A 109 10.88 -2.44 4.22
N LEU A 110 11.28 -1.17 4.16
CA LEU A 110 11.72 -0.52 2.91
C LEU A 110 12.99 -1.16 2.36
N GLU A 111 13.99 -1.41 3.22
CA GLU A 111 15.25 -2.04 2.83
C GLU A 111 15.04 -3.49 2.35
N LYS A 112 14.13 -4.25 2.99
CA LYS A 112 13.71 -5.58 2.52
C LYS A 112 13.11 -5.51 1.11
N SER A 113 12.23 -4.53 0.86
CA SER A 113 11.60 -4.34 -0.45
C SER A 113 12.64 -3.95 -1.51
N ARG A 114 13.59 -3.08 -1.17
CA ARG A 114 14.72 -2.70 -2.03
C ARG A 114 15.59 -3.90 -2.41
N ARG A 115 15.90 -4.77 -1.46
CA ARG A 115 16.67 -6.01 -1.71
C ARG A 115 15.93 -6.97 -2.64
N LYS A 116 14.62 -7.13 -2.49
CA LYS A 116 13.81 -7.94 -3.43
C LYS A 116 13.88 -7.39 -4.86
N LEU A 117 13.84 -6.07 -5.03
CA LEU A 117 14.00 -5.43 -6.35
C LEU A 117 15.39 -5.70 -6.95
N GLU A 118 16.45 -5.63 -6.12
CA GLU A 118 17.82 -5.97 -6.54
C GLU A 118 17.95 -7.44 -6.97
N LEU A 119 17.39 -8.37 -6.19
CA LEU A 119 17.35 -9.79 -6.54
C LEU A 119 16.56 -10.06 -7.83
N LEU A 120 15.44 -9.37 -8.03
CA LEU A 120 14.64 -9.48 -9.24
C LEU A 120 15.46 -9.10 -10.48
N ARG A 121 16.31 -8.09 -10.39
CA ARG A 121 17.15 -7.66 -11.51
C ARG A 121 18.30 -8.60 -11.84
N LEU A 122 18.83 -9.30 -10.84
CA LEU A 122 19.88 -10.29 -11.07
C LEU A 122 19.35 -11.56 -11.76
N LYS A 123 18.02 -11.75 -11.81
CA LYS A 123 17.43 -12.88 -12.54
C LYS A 123 17.67 -12.75 -14.06
N PRO A 124 17.88 -13.87 -14.77
CA PRO A 124 18.09 -13.85 -16.21
C PRO A 124 16.88 -13.26 -16.96
N GLN A 125 17.10 -12.80 -18.19
CA GLN A 125 16.02 -12.23 -19.04
C GLN A 125 14.83 -13.20 -19.19
N SER A 126 15.05 -14.52 -19.13
CA SER A 126 13.98 -15.53 -19.16
C SER A 126 13.05 -15.52 -17.93
N ALA A 127 13.42 -14.82 -16.85
CA ALA A 127 12.55 -14.58 -15.70
C ALA A 127 11.62 -13.38 -15.92
N LEU A 128 11.96 -12.51 -16.87
CA LEU A 128 11.05 -11.53 -17.45
C LEU A 128 10.18 -12.23 -18.50
N GLN A 129 9.04 -11.62 -18.80
CA GLN A 129 8.13 -12.14 -19.82
C GLN A 129 8.79 -12.19 -21.21
N ASN A 130 8.70 -13.36 -21.87
CA ASN A 130 9.32 -13.61 -23.18
C ASN A 130 8.33 -13.74 -24.36
N SER A 131 7.00 -13.59 -24.20
CA SER A 131 6.08 -13.72 -25.36
C SER A 131 4.78 -12.89 -25.33
N SER A 132 4.44 -12.38 -26.52
CA SER A 132 3.15 -11.94 -27.10
C SER A 132 2.17 -11.09 -26.26
N GLY A 133 2.59 -9.92 -25.75
CA GLY A 133 1.64 -8.90 -25.29
C GLY A 133 1.03 -9.17 -23.92
N TYR A 134 0.49 -8.12 -23.32
CA TYR A 134 -0.38 -8.22 -22.16
C TYR A 134 -1.52 -9.19 -22.49
N SER A 135 -1.61 -10.32 -21.76
CA SER A 135 -2.60 -11.38 -22.00
C SER A 135 -4.04 -10.98 -21.61
N GLY A 136 -4.29 -9.72 -21.26
CA GLY A 136 -5.57 -9.26 -20.72
C GLY A 136 -5.70 -9.52 -19.22
N LYS A 137 -6.89 -9.20 -18.69
CA LYS A 137 -7.27 -9.38 -17.28
C LYS A 137 -7.23 -10.89 -16.93
N ARG A 138 -6.47 -11.31 -15.90
CA ARG A 138 -6.58 -12.69 -15.40
C ARG A 138 -8.01 -12.95 -14.95
N ALA A 139 -8.60 -14.05 -15.41
CA ALA A 139 -9.87 -14.50 -14.90
C ALA A 139 -9.71 -14.84 -13.40
N LEU A 140 -10.41 -14.08 -12.55
CA LEU A 140 -10.45 -14.34 -11.12
C LEU A 140 -11.45 -15.45 -10.86
N ALA A 141 -10.96 -16.64 -10.55
CA ALA A 141 -11.77 -17.75 -10.07
C ALA A 141 -11.88 -17.71 -8.54
N LEU A 142 -13.00 -18.19 -8.00
CA LEU A 142 -13.24 -18.29 -6.56
C LEU A 142 -12.13 -19.07 -5.84
N GLU A 143 -11.69 -20.19 -6.43
CA GLU A 143 -10.60 -21.00 -5.87
C GLU A 143 -9.33 -20.19 -5.65
N ASN A 144 -9.01 -19.23 -6.53
CA ASN A 144 -7.78 -18.45 -6.47
C ASN A 144 -7.71 -17.54 -5.24
N VAL A 145 -8.86 -17.16 -4.68
CA VAL A 145 -8.97 -16.26 -3.53
C VAL A 145 -9.03 -17.05 -2.22
N LEU A 146 -9.70 -18.20 -2.21
CA LEU A 146 -10.11 -18.85 -0.95
C LEU A 146 -9.47 -20.21 -0.72
N GLN A 147 -9.08 -20.92 -1.77
CA GLN A 147 -8.38 -22.18 -1.61
C GLN A 147 -6.88 -21.93 -1.46
N GLY A 148 -6.31 -22.55 -0.43
CA GLY A 148 -4.88 -22.47 -0.21
C GLY A 148 -4.08 -23.33 -1.15
N ARG A 149 -3.03 -22.73 -1.71
CA ARG A 149 -2.01 -23.42 -2.49
C ARG A 149 -0.63 -22.99 -2.03
N ALA A 150 0.33 -23.91 -2.08
CA ALA A 150 1.72 -23.59 -1.80
C ALA A 150 2.26 -22.60 -2.84
N LEU A 151 2.95 -21.55 -2.38
CA LEU A 151 3.58 -20.57 -3.25
C LEU A 151 4.69 -21.25 -4.08
N PRO A 152 4.67 -21.13 -5.43
CA PRO A 152 5.76 -21.63 -6.25
C PRO A 152 7.09 -20.98 -5.86
N ALA A 153 8.15 -21.78 -5.70
CA ALA A 153 9.45 -21.32 -5.19
C ALA A 153 10.05 -20.13 -5.98
N ARG A 154 9.80 -20.08 -7.31
CA ARG A 154 10.25 -18.96 -8.18
C ARG A 154 9.71 -17.58 -7.77
N TYR A 155 8.62 -17.54 -7.01
CA TYR A 155 7.93 -16.33 -6.57
C TYR A 155 8.23 -15.92 -5.11
N ASN A 156 9.03 -16.70 -4.37
CA ASN A 156 9.39 -16.38 -2.99
C ASN A 156 10.05 -14.99 -2.84
N ASP A 157 10.91 -14.64 -3.79
CA ASP A 157 11.66 -13.38 -3.80
C ASP A 157 11.01 -12.29 -4.66
N LEU A 158 9.79 -12.52 -5.16
CA LEU A 158 9.08 -11.50 -5.94
C LEU A 158 8.78 -10.29 -5.03
N PRO A 159 9.02 -9.05 -5.49
CA PRO A 159 8.58 -7.88 -4.74
C PRO A 159 7.06 -7.92 -4.55
N GLU A 160 6.60 -7.40 -3.42
CA GLU A 160 5.17 -7.16 -3.19
C GLU A 160 4.74 -5.88 -3.91
N ASN A 161 3.46 -5.76 -4.26
CA ASN A 161 2.95 -4.50 -4.80
C ASN A 161 2.72 -3.52 -3.64
N PRO A 162 3.49 -2.41 -3.53
CA PRO A 162 3.40 -1.54 -2.36
C PRO A 162 2.14 -0.66 -2.33
N PHE A 163 1.33 -0.67 -3.39
CA PHE A 163 0.11 0.13 -3.51
C PHE A 163 -1.18 -0.68 -3.42
N MET A 164 -1.11 -2.00 -3.24
CA MET A 164 -2.33 -2.82 -3.15
C MET A 164 -3.20 -2.47 -1.94
N VAL A 165 -2.59 -2.20 -0.78
CA VAL A 165 -3.32 -1.81 0.45
C VAL A 165 -4.06 -0.47 0.26
N PRO A 166 -3.39 0.64 -0.11
CA PRO A 166 -4.10 1.90 -0.33
C PRO A 166 -5.10 1.85 -1.49
N ALA A 167 -4.83 1.07 -2.55
CA ALA A 167 -5.75 0.93 -3.67
C ALA A 167 -7.03 0.18 -3.28
N VAL A 168 -6.92 -0.88 -2.46
CA VAL A 168 -8.10 -1.59 -1.93
C VAL A 168 -8.90 -0.69 -1.01
N PHE A 169 -8.25 0.08 -0.12
CA PHE A 169 -8.94 1.05 0.73
C PHE A 169 -9.79 2.03 -0.09
N GLU A 170 -9.19 2.65 -1.11
CA GLU A 170 -9.88 3.57 -2.02
C GLU A 170 -11.05 2.87 -2.75
N ASP A 171 -10.83 1.66 -3.26
CA ASP A 171 -11.87 0.93 -3.98
C ASP A 171 -13.05 0.53 -3.10
N LEU A 172 -12.81 0.16 -1.82
CA LEU A 172 -13.87 -0.11 -0.86
C LEU A 172 -14.71 1.13 -0.53
N LYS A 173 -14.10 2.32 -0.62
CA LYS A 173 -14.79 3.60 -0.43
C LYS A 173 -15.62 4.03 -1.63
N TYR A 174 -15.10 3.84 -2.85
CA TYR A 174 -15.63 4.55 -4.03
C TYR A 174 -15.94 3.69 -5.25
N ARG A 175 -15.37 2.48 -5.33
CA ARG A 175 -15.50 1.67 -6.53
C ARG A 175 -16.64 0.66 -6.42
N TRP A 176 -16.75 -0.02 -5.28
CA TRP A 176 -17.60 -1.20 -5.16
C TRP A 176 -19.07 -0.85 -4.88
N ASN A 177 -19.73 -0.31 -5.91
CA ASN A 177 -21.17 -0.14 -5.98
C ASN A 177 -21.88 -1.46 -6.36
N LYS A 178 -23.20 -1.50 -6.23
CA LYS A 178 -24.00 -2.72 -6.48
C LYS A 178 -23.79 -3.29 -7.89
N GLU A 179 -23.72 -2.44 -8.91
CA GLU A 179 -23.56 -2.83 -10.31
C GLU A 179 -22.19 -3.48 -10.59
N LYS A 180 -21.11 -2.84 -10.12
CA LYS A 180 -19.74 -3.34 -10.28
C LYS A 180 -19.52 -4.62 -9.49
N ILE A 181 -20.06 -4.71 -8.27
CA ILE A 181 -20.06 -5.96 -7.48
C ILE A 181 -20.77 -7.06 -8.25
N PHE A 182 -21.96 -6.81 -8.78
CA PHE A 182 -22.74 -7.80 -9.51
C PHE A 182 -22.00 -8.30 -10.77
N THR A 183 -21.37 -7.40 -11.52
CA THR A 183 -20.60 -7.74 -12.72
C THR A 183 -19.48 -8.73 -12.40
N VAL A 184 -18.64 -8.41 -11.41
CA VAL A 184 -17.52 -9.28 -11.02
C VAL A 184 -18.01 -10.58 -10.36
N ALA A 185 -19.05 -10.51 -9.53
CA ALA A 185 -19.59 -11.68 -8.84
C ALA A 185 -20.30 -12.65 -9.80
N ARG A 186 -20.96 -12.15 -10.84
CA ARG A 186 -21.52 -13.02 -11.89
C ARG A 186 -20.39 -13.81 -12.57
N ASP A 187 -19.32 -13.13 -12.91
CA ASP A 187 -18.21 -13.72 -13.67
C ASP A 187 -17.37 -14.67 -12.79
N ALA A 188 -17.15 -14.35 -11.51
CA ALA A 188 -16.29 -15.11 -10.59
C ALA A 188 -17.02 -16.15 -9.71
N LEU A 189 -18.30 -15.93 -9.39
CA LEU A 189 -19.10 -16.77 -8.46
C LEU A 189 -20.32 -17.41 -9.11
N CYS A 190 -20.60 -17.12 -10.39
CA CYS A 190 -21.81 -17.54 -11.10
C CYS A 190 -23.12 -17.15 -10.37
N MET A 191 -23.11 -16.09 -9.56
CA MET A 191 -24.29 -15.63 -8.83
C MET A 191 -25.25 -14.88 -9.75
N GLN A 192 -26.50 -15.35 -9.84
CA GLN A 192 -27.53 -14.75 -10.70
C GLN A 192 -28.25 -13.55 -10.04
N SER A 193 -28.28 -13.49 -8.71
CA SER A 193 -28.84 -12.38 -7.94
C SER A 193 -28.07 -12.17 -6.64
N ILE A 194 -27.97 -10.91 -6.21
CA ILE A 194 -27.27 -10.52 -4.98
C ILE A 194 -28.11 -9.43 -4.30
N GLU A 195 -28.61 -9.73 -3.10
CA GLU A 195 -29.23 -8.75 -2.23
C GLU A 195 -28.16 -8.04 -1.41
N ILE A 196 -27.66 -6.92 -1.92
CA ILE A 196 -26.68 -6.08 -1.23
C ILE A 196 -27.04 -4.60 -1.41
N LYS A 197 -26.72 -3.79 -0.39
CA LYS A 197 -26.86 -2.34 -0.45
C LYS A 197 -25.87 -1.76 -1.46
N ASP A 198 -26.16 -0.56 -1.97
CA ASP A 198 -25.17 0.17 -2.74
C ASP A 198 -24.02 0.61 -1.82
N PHE A 199 -22.78 0.54 -2.31
CA PHE A 199 -21.56 0.80 -1.53
C PHE A 199 -21.55 0.14 -0.13
N PRO A 200 -21.73 -1.18 -0.03
CA PRO A 200 -22.03 -1.85 1.23
C PRO A 200 -20.90 -1.77 2.28
N TRP A 201 -19.67 -1.46 1.86
CA TRP A 201 -18.50 -1.41 2.73
C TRP A 201 -17.91 0.00 2.91
N ALA A 202 -18.44 1.02 2.24
CA ALA A 202 -17.85 2.36 2.24
C ALA A 202 -17.87 2.99 3.65
N ASP A 203 -19.01 2.91 4.36
CA ASP A 203 -19.17 3.53 5.68
C ASP A 203 -18.44 2.79 6.80
N ILE A 204 -18.16 1.50 6.61
CA ILE A 204 -17.50 0.65 7.61
C ILE A 204 -16.00 0.52 7.40
N THR A 205 -15.49 0.91 6.23
CA THR A 205 -14.05 0.98 5.94
C THR A 205 -13.47 2.28 6.50
N VAL A 206 -12.43 2.20 7.33
CA VAL A 206 -11.88 3.37 8.03
C VAL A 206 -10.35 3.36 8.00
N MET A 207 -9.76 4.54 7.76
CA MET A 207 -8.35 4.81 7.99
C MET A 207 -8.22 5.31 9.44
N VAL A 208 -7.55 4.55 10.29
CA VAL A 208 -7.44 4.90 11.73
C VAL A 208 -6.22 5.81 11.96
N PRO A 209 -6.20 6.70 12.97
CA PRO A 209 -5.09 7.63 13.16
C PRO A 209 -3.76 6.97 13.58
N GLY A 210 -3.78 5.68 13.90
CA GLY A 210 -2.61 4.90 14.27
C GLY A 210 -2.54 3.57 13.51
N GLU A 211 -2.18 2.51 14.22
CA GLU A 211 -2.16 1.14 13.70
C GLU A 211 -3.56 0.51 13.76
N ALA A 212 -3.91 -0.26 12.72
CA ALA A 212 -5.19 -0.94 12.62
C ALA A 212 -5.41 -1.96 13.76
N ASP A 213 -4.34 -2.57 14.29
CA ASP A 213 -4.40 -3.62 15.30
C ASP A 213 -5.12 -3.16 16.59
N ALA A 214 -4.64 -2.06 17.18
CA ALA A 214 -5.23 -1.50 18.40
C ALA A 214 -6.72 -1.19 18.20
N TYR A 215 -7.08 -0.55 17.07
CA TYR A 215 -8.47 -0.21 16.75
C TYR A 215 -9.33 -1.44 16.49
N CYS A 216 -8.81 -2.46 15.82
CA CYS A 216 -9.51 -3.73 15.62
C CYS A 216 -9.85 -4.39 16.96
N ALA A 217 -8.87 -4.45 17.87
CA ALA A 217 -9.06 -5.01 19.20
C ALA A 217 -10.10 -4.23 20.01
N TYR A 218 -10.00 -2.90 20.00
CA TYR A 218 -10.96 -2.02 20.67
C TYR A 218 -12.38 -2.26 20.16
N ILE A 219 -12.61 -2.14 18.84
CA ILE A 219 -13.94 -2.32 18.26
C ILE A 219 -14.47 -3.72 18.55
N ALA A 220 -13.62 -4.75 18.47
CA ALA A 220 -14.00 -6.14 18.75
C ALA A 220 -14.47 -6.32 20.20
N LYS A 221 -13.77 -5.71 21.17
CA LYS A 221 -14.12 -5.73 22.59
C LYS A 221 -15.52 -5.14 22.85
N TYR A 222 -15.82 -3.97 22.28
CA TYR A 222 -17.12 -3.31 22.49
C TYR A 222 -18.25 -3.97 21.68
N ALA A 223 -17.97 -4.42 20.46
CA ALA A 223 -18.95 -5.09 19.61
C ALA A 223 -19.18 -6.56 20.00
N ASN A 224 -18.41 -7.12 20.94
CA ASN A 224 -18.37 -8.56 21.22
C ASN A 224 -18.13 -9.40 19.95
N SER A 225 -17.20 -8.93 19.12
CA SER A 225 -16.94 -9.45 17.78
C SER A 225 -15.58 -10.16 17.72
N SER A 226 -15.36 -10.96 16.67
CA SER A 226 -14.06 -11.59 16.43
C SER A 226 -13.24 -10.76 15.45
N VAL A 227 -11.91 -10.73 15.60
CA VAL A 227 -11.03 -10.04 14.65
C VAL A 227 -10.52 -11.04 13.60
N LEU A 228 -10.62 -10.67 12.34
CA LEU A 228 -10.14 -11.47 11.21
C LEU A 228 -8.78 -10.92 10.77
N THR A 229 -7.71 -11.67 11.06
CA THR A 229 -6.32 -11.25 10.82
C THR A 229 -5.37 -12.46 10.72
N ASN A 230 -4.17 -12.26 10.18
CA ASN A 230 -3.01 -13.15 10.32
C ASN A 230 -1.88 -12.53 11.17
N ASP A 231 -2.11 -11.37 11.79
CA ASP A 231 -1.17 -10.79 12.75
C ASP A 231 -1.38 -11.42 14.13
N SER A 232 -0.31 -11.96 14.70
CA SER A 232 -0.38 -12.58 16.02
C SER A 232 -0.36 -11.57 17.16
N ASP A 233 0.05 -10.32 16.91
CA ASP A 233 0.09 -9.26 17.92
C ASP A 233 -1.31 -8.93 18.44
N LEU A 234 -2.33 -9.11 17.59
CA LEU A 234 -3.75 -8.99 17.96
C LEU A 234 -4.22 -9.95 19.07
N LEU A 235 -3.49 -11.05 19.34
CA LEU A 235 -3.78 -11.94 20.48
C LEU A 235 -3.37 -11.36 21.83
N LEU A 236 -2.56 -10.30 21.83
CA LEU A 236 -2.03 -9.66 23.03
C LEU A 236 -2.94 -8.55 23.57
N TYR A 237 -3.81 -8.01 22.72
CA TYR A 237 -4.80 -7.03 23.13
C TYR A 237 -5.98 -7.70 23.86
N ASP A 238 -6.64 -6.92 24.73
CA ASP A 238 -7.90 -7.33 25.34
C ASP A 238 -9.05 -7.23 24.32
N LEU A 239 -9.47 -8.38 23.81
CA LEU A 239 -10.62 -8.51 22.88
C LEU A 239 -11.97 -8.64 23.62
N GLY A 240 -11.99 -8.57 24.95
CA GLY A 240 -13.15 -8.85 25.77
C GLY A 240 -13.50 -10.34 25.86
N PRO A 241 -14.53 -10.69 26.66
CA PRO A 241 -14.82 -12.07 27.05
C PRO A 241 -15.31 -12.97 25.89
N ARG A 242 -15.85 -12.36 24.83
CA ARG A 242 -16.34 -13.06 23.63
C ARG A 242 -15.49 -12.79 22.40
N GLY A 243 -14.45 -11.97 22.53
CA GLY A 243 -13.53 -11.68 21.45
C GLY A 243 -12.66 -12.89 21.13
N SER A 244 -12.40 -13.07 19.85
CA SER A 244 -11.50 -14.10 19.35
C SER A 244 -10.81 -13.64 18.07
N ILE A 245 -9.67 -14.25 17.75
CA ILE A 245 -8.96 -14.06 16.50
C ILE A 245 -9.31 -15.20 15.56
N ILE A 246 -9.80 -14.87 14.37
CA ILE A 246 -9.98 -15.81 13.26
C ILE A 246 -8.81 -15.66 12.30
N SER A 247 -8.03 -16.72 12.10
CA SER A 247 -6.92 -16.68 11.17
C SER A 247 -7.43 -16.71 9.72
N LEU A 248 -7.13 -15.67 8.96
CA LEU A 248 -7.39 -15.58 7.51
C LEU A 248 -6.88 -16.82 6.75
N ASN A 249 -5.70 -17.32 7.10
CA ASN A 249 -5.10 -18.49 6.45
C ASN A 249 -5.85 -19.80 6.70
N SER A 250 -6.69 -19.85 7.73
CA SER A 250 -7.49 -21.03 8.10
C SER A 250 -8.87 -21.05 7.48
N ILE A 251 -9.25 -19.99 6.76
CA ILE A 251 -10.58 -19.88 6.17
C ILE A 251 -10.68 -20.78 4.93
N GLU A 252 -11.67 -21.67 4.96
CA GLU A 252 -11.94 -22.66 3.92
C GLU A 252 -13.44 -22.66 3.58
N ILE A 253 -13.78 -22.80 2.30
CA ILE A 253 -15.16 -23.06 1.86
C ILE A 253 -15.37 -24.55 1.73
N VAL A 254 -16.42 -25.06 2.39
CA VAL A 254 -16.88 -26.44 2.27
C VAL A 254 -18.27 -26.46 1.62
N GLY A 255 -18.49 -27.44 0.74
CA GLY A 255 -19.79 -27.62 0.07
C GLY A 255 -20.05 -26.59 -1.01
N TRP A 256 -19.02 -26.12 -1.72
CA TRP A 256 -19.21 -25.25 -2.89
C TRP A 256 -19.74 -26.07 -4.06
N ASP A 257 -20.97 -25.75 -4.47
CA ASP A 257 -21.57 -26.20 -5.72
C ASP A 257 -22.20 -24.97 -6.39
N ALA A 258 -21.78 -24.69 -7.64
CA ALA A 258 -22.29 -23.58 -8.45
C ALA A 258 -23.81 -23.68 -8.67
N HIS A 259 -24.37 -24.88 -8.62
CA HIS A 259 -25.80 -25.14 -8.77
C HIS A 259 -26.56 -25.16 -7.44
N ARG A 260 -25.86 -25.22 -6.30
CA ARG A 260 -26.44 -25.25 -4.94
C ARG A 260 -25.74 -24.27 -4.00
N PRO A 261 -25.73 -22.96 -4.32
CA PRO A 261 -25.03 -21.94 -3.53
C PRO A 261 -25.61 -21.76 -2.12
N SER A 262 -26.74 -22.38 -1.79
CA SER A 262 -27.32 -22.38 -0.45
C SER A 262 -26.63 -23.35 0.53
N GLU A 263 -25.83 -24.32 0.05
CA GLU A 263 -25.19 -25.34 0.90
C GLU A 263 -23.78 -24.96 1.36
N ARG A 264 -23.24 -23.84 0.86
CA ARG A 264 -21.89 -23.36 1.20
C ARG A 264 -21.75 -23.03 2.69
N GLN A 265 -20.66 -23.52 3.27
CA GLN A 265 -20.23 -23.21 4.63
C GLN A 265 -18.82 -22.64 4.61
N ILE A 266 -18.57 -21.63 5.45
CA ILE A 266 -17.23 -21.08 5.66
C ILE A 266 -16.72 -21.57 7.01
N ARG A 267 -15.66 -22.38 6.98
CA ARG A 267 -14.98 -22.90 8.18
C ARG A 267 -13.72 -22.10 8.43
N ALA A 268 -13.37 -21.94 9.70
CA ALA A 268 -12.15 -21.27 10.12
C ALA A 268 -11.67 -21.80 11.46
N MET A 269 -10.44 -21.42 11.83
CA MET A 269 -9.88 -21.63 13.16
C MET A 269 -9.91 -20.33 13.96
N SER A 270 -10.46 -20.40 15.17
CA SER A 270 -10.56 -19.29 16.11
C SER A 270 -9.66 -19.51 17.33
N LEU A 271 -9.05 -18.42 17.81
CA LEU A 271 -8.29 -18.37 19.06
C LEU A 271 -8.86 -17.27 19.95
N SER A 272 -9.44 -17.64 21.08
CA SER A 272 -9.86 -16.67 22.10
C SER A 272 -8.73 -16.48 23.11
N PRO A 273 -8.19 -15.25 23.28
CA PRO A 273 -7.15 -14.97 24.26
C PRO A 273 -7.49 -15.48 25.67
N THR A 274 -8.73 -15.24 26.13
CA THR A 274 -9.20 -15.68 27.45
C THR A 274 -9.26 -17.20 27.58
N LEU A 275 -9.74 -17.91 26.56
CA LEU A 275 -9.80 -19.38 26.59
C LEU A 275 -8.41 -20.01 26.52
N VAL A 276 -7.52 -19.43 25.70
CA VAL A 276 -6.13 -19.87 25.57
C VAL A 276 -5.39 -19.70 26.89
N ALA A 277 -5.48 -18.53 27.53
CA ALA A 277 -4.88 -18.29 28.85
C ALA A 277 -5.38 -19.31 29.89
N ARG A 278 -6.70 -19.56 29.94
CA ARG A 278 -7.31 -20.55 30.84
C ARG A 278 -6.81 -21.98 30.55
N ARG A 279 -6.72 -22.39 29.28
CA ARG A 279 -6.24 -23.74 28.89
C ARG A 279 -4.75 -23.93 29.19
N LEU A 280 -3.96 -22.86 29.10
CA LEU A 280 -2.53 -22.85 29.44
C LEU A 280 -2.27 -22.75 30.96
N GLY A 281 -3.27 -22.37 31.76
CA GLY A 281 -3.10 -22.14 33.19
C GLY A 281 -2.26 -20.89 33.50
N ILE A 282 -2.36 -19.86 32.66
CA ILE A 282 -1.68 -18.56 32.83
C ILE A 282 -2.72 -17.44 33.02
N SER A 283 -2.33 -16.35 33.69
CA SER A 283 -3.21 -15.22 33.96
C SER A 283 -3.54 -14.42 32.69
N ASP A 284 -2.54 -14.14 31.86
CA ASP A 284 -2.68 -13.46 30.57
C ASP A 284 -1.69 -14.02 29.53
N ILE A 285 -1.94 -13.72 28.26
CA ILE A 285 -1.05 -14.11 27.14
C ILE A 285 0.13 -13.13 27.01
N LEU A 286 0.02 -11.90 27.52
CA LEU A 286 1.06 -10.88 27.41
C LEU A 286 2.38 -11.35 28.01
N ARG A 287 2.34 -11.90 29.22
CA ARG A 287 3.56 -12.41 29.86
C ARG A 287 4.15 -13.60 29.10
N PHE A 288 3.30 -14.51 28.63
CA PHE A 288 3.75 -15.64 27.81
C PHE A 288 4.45 -15.18 26.53
N ALA A 289 3.92 -14.14 25.88
CA ALA A 289 4.48 -13.58 24.66
C ALA A 289 5.79 -12.82 24.91
N PHE A 290 5.88 -12.09 26.03
CA PHE A 290 7.14 -11.47 26.47
C PHE A 290 8.23 -12.53 26.70
N GLU A 291 7.92 -13.61 27.42
CA GLU A 291 8.88 -14.70 27.65
C GLU A 291 9.31 -15.39 26.36
N LEU A 292 8.41 -15.54 25.38
CA LEU A 292 8.75 -16.06 24.05
C LEU A 292 9.65 -15.10 23.27
N LYS A 293 9.43 -13.79 23.39
CA LYS A 293 10.28 -12.77 22.77
C LYS A 293 11.70 -12.81 23.35
N THR A 294 11.82 -12.95 24.67
CA THR A 294 13.12 -13.02 25.39
C THR A 294 13.80 -14.38 25.21
N HIS A 295 13.02 -15.47 25.09
CA HIS A 295 13.51 -16.84 24.94
C HIS A 295 12.87 -17.54 23.73
N PRO A 296 13.29 -17.21 22.48
CA PRO A 296 12.65 -17.70 21.26
C PRO A 296 12.66 -19.22 21.10
N ASP A 297 13.63 -19.90 21.70
CA ASP A 297 13.83 -21.35 21.57
C ASP A 297 13.20 -22.17 22.71
N ALA A 298 12.55 -21.51 23.67
CA ALA A 298 11.88 -22.17 24.79
C ALA A 298 10.63 -22.96 24.33
N GLY A 299 10.42 -24.11 24.97
CA GLY A 299 9.22 -24.92 24.74
C GLY A 299 7.97 -24.34 25.43
N THR A 300 6.77 -24.74 24.99
CA THR A 300 5.51 -24.21 25.57
C THR A 300 5.41 -24.40 27.08
N ALA A 301 5.84 -25.54 27.62
CA ALA A 301 5.78 -25.81 29.07
C ALA A 301 6.73 -24.89 29.87
N GLU A 302 7.92 -24.63 29.34
CA GLU A 302 8.88 -23.71 29.94
C GLU A 302 8.35 -22.28 29.92
N LEU A 303 7.77 -21.85 28.79
CA LEU A 303 7.15 -20.52 28.67
C LEU A 303 5.97 -20.34 29.64
N VAL A 304 5.13 -21.37 29.84
CA VAL A 304 4.07 -21.35 30.85
C VAL A 304 4.63 -21.24 32.26
N GLN A 305 5.67 -22.02 32.58
CA GLN A 305 6.34 -21.94 33.89
C GLN A 305 6.89 -20.53 34.14
N ARG A 306 7.58 -19.94 33.15
CA ARG A 306 8.15 -18.59 33.22
C ARG A 306 7.07 -17.52 33.34
N ALA A 307 5.96 -17.67 32.61
CA ALA A 307 4.84 -16.74 32.67
C ALA A 307 4.14 -16.73 34.03
N ASN A 308 4.15 -17.87 34.74
CA ASN A 308 3.55 -18.01 36.07
C ASN A 308 4.53 -17.73 37.22
N SER A 309 5.84 -17.77 36.98
CA SER A 309 6.83 -17.40 37.98
C SER A 309 6.89 -15.88 38.14
N SER A 310 6.41 -15.37 39.28
CA SER A 310 6.57 -13.98 39.69
C SER A 310 8.06 -13.65 39.89
N TYR A 311 8.77 -13.25 38.84
CA TYR A 311 10.10 -12.68 38.98
C TYR A 311 9.98 -11.22 39.43
N GLU A 312 9.86 -11.01 40.74
CA GLU A 312 10.04 -9.71 41.41
C GLU A 312 11.54 -9.30 41.40
N GLY A 313 12.13 -9.17 40.21
CA GLY A 313 13.48 -8.67 40.03
C GLY A 313 13.46 -7.24 39.47
N PRO A 314 14.22 -6.28 40.03
CA PRO A 314 14.18 -4.87 39.61
C PRO A 314 14.53 -4.66 38.12
N ASP A 315 15.38 -5.51 37.54
CA ASP A 315 15.85 -5.39 36.15
C ASP A 315 14.86 -5.88 35.08
N ASN A 316 13.83 -6.67 35.44
CA ASN A 316 12.87 -7.25 34.49
C ASN A 316 11.50 -6.55 34.49
N THR A 317 11.35 -5.52 35.35
CA THR A 317 10.11 -4.74 35.45
C THR A 317 10.03 -3.70 34.32
N SER A 318 11.13 -3.03 33.95
CA SER A 318 11.11 -1.98 32.93
C SER A 318 10.85 -2.51 31.53
N ASP A 319 11.50 -3.61 31.13
CA ASP A 319 11.39 -4.17 29.78
C ASP A 319 10.02 -4.81 29.55
N TYR A 320 9.48 -5.47 30.59
CA TYR A 320 8.12 -5.98 30.54
C TYR A 320 7.09 -4.85 30.51
N GLN A 321 7.27 -3.80 31.32
CA GLN A 321 6.39 -2.63 31.30
C GLN A 321 6.38 -1.95 29.92
N ALA A 322 7.57 -1.71 29.36
CA ALA A 322 7.73 -1.14 28.03
C ALA A 322 7.08 -2.04 26.94
N PHE A 323 7.19 -3.37 27.08
CA PHE A 323 6.51 -4.30 26.19
C PHE A 323 4.99 -4.25 26.34
N THR A 324 4.45 -4.24 27.56
CA THR A 324 3.01 -4.22 27.79
C THR A 324 2.35 -2.91 27.42
N GLN A 325 3.10 -1.80 27.50
CA GLN A 325 2.61 -0.45 27.19
C GLN A 325 2.01 -0.39 25.77
N GLU A 326 2.65 -1.02 24.78
CA GLU A 326 2.16 -1.10 23.39
C GLU A 326 0.73 -1.69 23.26
N TYR A 327 0.34 -2.57 24.18
CA TYR A 327 -0.94 -3.30 24.15
C TYR A 327 -1.94 -2.79 25.18
N GLN A 328 -1.48 -1.97 26.14
CA GLN A 328 -2.28 -1.44 27.25
C GLN A 328 -2.54 0.06 27.15
N GLU A 329 -1.77 0.79 26.35
CA GLU A 329 -2.11 2.17 26.00
C GLU A 329 -3.50 2.18 25.38
N GLY A 330 -4.47 2.64 26.17
CA GLY A 330 -5.83 2.71 25.72
C GLY A 330 -5.91 3.67 24.54
N ILE A 331 -6.82 3.37 23.62
CA ILE A 331 -7.33 4.34 22.64
C ILE A 331 -8.12 5.40 23.43
N HIS A 332 -7.42 6.18 24.25
CA HIS A 332 -8.00 7.23 25.09
C HIS A 332 -7.71 8.58 24.44
N GLU A 333 -8.78 9.36 24.32
CA GLU A 333 -8.85 10.79 23.96
C GLU A 333 -8.95 11.22 22.48
N PHE A 334 -9.27 10.33 21.54
CA PHE A 334 -9.73 10.80 20.21
C PHE A 334 -10.90 9.99 19.62
N GLU A 335 -11.70 9.32 20.46
CA GLU A 335 -12.97 8.77 20.01
C GLU A 335 -14.09 9.80 20.12
N ALA A 336 -14.72 10.06 18.97
CA ALA A 336 -16.17 10.00 18.75
C ALA A 336 -16.73 11.15 17.91
N THR A 337 -16.05 12.30 17.80
CA THR A 337 -16.66 13.48 17.16
C THR A 337 -16.14 13.81 15.75
N ASN A 338 -14.89 13.52 15.38
CA ASN A 338 -14.31 14.07 14.14
C ASN A 338 -13.78 13.07 13.09
N LEU A 339 -13.80 11.74 13.29
CA LEU A 339 -13.39 10.77 12.25
C LEU A 339 -14.30 10.78 11.00
N ARG A 340 -15.48 11.40 11.07
CA ARG A 340 -16.44 11.47 9.96
C ARG A 340 -16.12 12.56 8.93
N SER A 341 -15.21 13.50 9.24
CA SER A 341 -14.85 14.61 8.36
C SER A 341 -13.38 14.61 7.97
N LEU A 342 -12.68 13.47 8.10
CA LEU A 342 -11.31 13.40 7.63
C LEU A 342 -11.27 13.34 6.09
N PRO A 343 -10.31 14.05 5.47
CA PRO A 343 -10.03 13.88 4.06
C PRO A 343 -9.68 12.41 3.79
N HIS A 344 -10.06 11.94 2.61
CA HIS A 344 -9.85 10.55 2.22
C HIS A 344 -8.40 10.36 1.77
N LEU A 345 -7.53 10.16 2.75
CA LEU A 345 -6.11 9.99 2.56
C LEU A 345 -5.76 8.52 2.40
N ASP A 346 -4.81 8.22 1.52
CA ASP A 346 -4.14 6.93 1.49
C ASP A 346 -3.19 6.78 2.68
N ALA A 347 -2.79 5.54 3.01
CA ALA A 347 -2.01 5.25 4.22
C ALA A 347 -0.72 6.09 4.36
N ARG A 348 -0.02 6.42 3.27
CA ARG A 348 1.24 7.20 3.35
C ARG A 348 0.97 8.67 3.56
N VAL A 349 -0.03 9.20 2.86
CA VAL A 349 -0.44 10.60 3.01
C VAL A 349 -1.07 10.82 4.38
N SER A 350 -1.87 9.85 4.87
CA SER A 350 -2.42 9.82 6.22
C SER A 350 -1.31 9.86 7.27
N GLU A 351 -0.24 9.08 7.12
CA GLU A 351 0.85 9.05 8.10
C GLU A 351 1.58 10.38 8.16
N LEU A 352 1.77 11.04 7.01
CA LEU A 352 2.32 12.39 7.00
C LEU A 352 1.36 13.40 7.64
N PHE A 353 0.07 13.31 7.32
CA PHE A 353 -0.96 14.19 7.87
C PHE A 353 -1.04 14.11 9.40
N TRP A 354 -1.03 12.91 9.99
CA TRP A 354 -1.07 12.72 11.44
C TRP A 354 0.19 13.21 12.16
N GLN A 355 1.34 13.23 11.49
CA GLN A 355 2.52 13.91 12.02
C GLN A 355 2.27 15.42 12.17
N PHE A 356 1.46 16.06 11.31
CA PHE A 356 1.08 17.45 11.49
C PHE A 356 -0.04 17.66 12.51
N GLU A 357 -1.10 16.84 12.48
CA GLU A 357 -2.27 16.99 13.36
C GLU A 357 -2.00 16.59 14.80
N TRP A 358 -1.26 15.51 15.03
CA TRP A 358 -1.04 14.93 16.35
C TRP A 358 0.45 14.70 16.61
N ARG A 359 1.16 15.83 16.71
CA ARG A 359 2.61 15.86 16.93
C ARG A 359 3.05 15.14 18.18
N GLN A 360 2.30 15.26 19.27
CA GLN A 360 2.68 14.64 20.54
C GLN A 360 2.72 13.11 20.43
N ALA A 361 1.82 12.51 19.65
CA ALA A 361 1.78 11.05 19.46
C ALA A 361 2.70 10.57 18.33
N HIS A 362 2.86 11.34 17.25
CA HIS A 362 3.54 10.87 16.03
C HIS A 362 4.88 11.56 15.72
N MET A 363 5.26 12.60 16.46
CA MET A 363 6.50 13.37 16.26
C MET A 363 7.28 13.58 17.57
N VAL A 364 8.37 12.82 17.74
CA VAL A 364 9.35 13.04 18.81
C VAL A 364 10.49 13.93 18.29
N GLN A 365 10.38 15.26 18.48
CA GLN A 365 11.39 16.32 18.23
C GLN A 365 12.11 16.40 16.85
N GLU A 366 11.83 15.49 15.92
CA GLU A 366 12.39 15.44 14.56
C GLU A 366 11.49 16.12 13.53
N ALA A 367 11.99 16.38 12.32
CA ALA A 367 11.17 16.84 11.20
C ALA A 367 10.18 15.75 10.74
N PRO A 368 9.05 16.09 10.09
CA PRO A 368 8.12 15.10 9.56
C PRO A 368 8.79 14.18 8.53
N HIS A 369 8.38 12.91 8.51
CA HIS A 369 8.92 11.87 7.65
C HIS A 369 7.89 11.43 6.62
N MET A 370 8.32 11.36 5.35
CA MET A 370 7.57 10.73 4.28
C MET A 370 8.33 9.51 3.77
N TYR A 371 7.68 8.34 3.72
CA TYR A 371 8.29 7.10 3.24
C TYR A 371 7.76 6.74 1.86
N LEU A 372 8.55 6.96 0.82
CA LEU A 372 8.16 6.57 -0.54
C LEU A 372 8.34 5.07 -0.75
N ALA A 373 7.38 4.47 -1.45
CA ALA A 373 7.39 3.05 -1.77
C ALA A 373 8.56 2.68 -2.70
N ILE A 374 9.03 1.44 -2.62
CA ILE A 374 9.94 0.90 -3.64
C ILE A 374 9.13 0.54 -4.88
N LEU A 375 9.28 1.33 -5.95
CA LEU A 375 8.66 1.05 -7.24
C LEU A 375 9.37 -0.12 -7.93
N ASN A 376 8.66 -0.81 -8.81
CA ASN A 376 9.26 -1.78 -9.71
C ASN A 376 10.06 -1.01 -10.77
N GLU A 377 11.31 -0.68 -10.47
CA GLU A 377 12.16 0.19 -11.29
C GLU A 377 13.56 -0.41 -11.53
N ASP A 378 14.29 0.13 -12.49
CA ASP A 378 15.69 -0.20 -12.72
C ASP A 378 16.55 0.45 -11.60
N HIS A 379 16.97 -0.34 -10.62
CA HIS A 379 17.73 0.18 -9.47
C HIS A 379 19.15 0.70 -9.79
N ALA A 380 19.66 0.49 -11.00
CA ALA A 380 20.95 1.04 -11.47
C ALA A 380 20.77 2.41 -12.13
N ARG A 381 19.55 2.80 -12.45
CA ARG A 381 19.18 4.14 -12.92
C ARG A 381 18.75 5.02 -11.74
N ARG A 382 18.59 6.31 -12.04
CA ARG A 382 18.03 7.31 -11.11
C ARG A 382 16.66 6.84 -10.61
N CYS A 383 16.39 7.11 -9.33
CA CYS A 383 15.10 6.81 -8.71
C CYS A 383 13.95 7.48 -9.45
N ALA A 384 12.92 6.71 -9.82
CA ALA A 384 11.73 7.19 -10.52
C ALA A 384 11.00 8.29 -9.73
N TRP A 385 11.09 8.28 -8.39
CA TRP A 385 10.52 9.34 -7.54
C TRP A 385 11.10 10.72 -7.79
N ALA A 386 12.27 10.83 -8.45
CA ALA A 386 12.83 12.11 -8.86
C ALA A 386 11.90 12.88 -9.81
N GLU A 387 11.13 12.18 -10.65
CA GLU A 387 10.29 12.79 -11.68
C GLU A 387 9.06 13.51 -11.11
N GLY A 388 8.58 13.08 -9.93
CA GLY A 388 7.43 13.69 -9.25
C GLY A 388 7.76 14.64 -8.11
N ARG A 389 9.05 14.96 -7.88
CA ARG A 389 9.50 15.69 -6.67
C ARG A 389 8.83 17.05 -6.53
N LEU A 390 8.69 17.81 -7.61
CA LEU A 390 8.07 19.15 -7.60
C LEU A 390 6.64 19.10 -7.05
N TYR A 391 5.84 18.14 -7.51
CA TYR A 391 4.45 17.97 -7.10
C TYR A 391 4.34 17.61 -5.62
N ARG A 392 5.23 16.77 -5.12
CA ARG A 392 5.29 16.44 -3.68
C ARG A 392 5.75 17.63 -2.85
N SER A 393 6.77 18.37 -3.29
CA SER A 393 7.20 19.61 -2.61
C SER A 393 6.07 20.63 -2.52
N LEU A 394 5.30 20.83 -3.59
CA LEU A 394 4.11 21.68 -3.59
C LEU A 394 3.07 21.17 -2.58
N ALA A 395 2.77 19.88 -2.60
CA ALA A 395 1.80 19.26 -1.69
C ALA A 395 2.18 19.46 -0.21
N TYR A 396 3.45 19.22 0.11
CA TYR A 396 3.99 19.37 1.46
C TYR A 396 3.99 20.83 1.93
N SER A 397 4.35 21.76 1.04
CA SER A 397 4.29 23.19 1.30
C SER A 397 2.88 23.66 1.61
N ILE A 398 1.88 23.20 0.84
CA ILE A 398 0.47 23.53 1.08
C ILE A 398 -0.01 22.99 2.43
N LEU A 399 0.28 21.72 2.73
CA LEU A 399 -0.04 21.14 4.03
C LEU A 399 0.58 21.95 5.17
N ASN A 400 1.86 22.32 5.07
CA ASN A 400 2.54 23.13 6.07
C ASN A 400 1.96 24.54 6.20
N ALA A 401 1.66 25.21 5.08
CA ALA A 401 1.07 26.54 5.07
C ALA A 401 -0.34 26.57 5.70
N SER A 402 -1.09 25.47 5.60
CA SER A 402 -2.41 25.30 6.21
C SER A 402 -2.39 25.19 7.74
N ARG A 403 -1.21 25.22 8.38
CA ARG A 403 -1.05 25.15 9.84
C ARG A 403 -0.63 26.50 10.42
N PRO A 404 -0.96 26.77 11.70
CA PRO A 404 -0.52 27.98 12.39
C PRO A 404 1.00 28.15 12.31
N VAL A 405 1.48 29.39 12.23
CA VAL A 405 2.92 29.70 12.05
C VAL A 405 3.80 29.02 13.10
N SER A 406 3.35 28.96 14.36
CA SER A 406 4.04 28.26 15.46
C SER A 406 4.25 26.76 15.20
N ASN A 407 3.40 26.18 14.37
CA ASN A 407 3.39 24.79 14.02
C ASN A 407 3.97 24.56 12.62
N ARG A 408 4.56 25.52 11.93
CA ARG A 408 5.17 25.27 10.62
C ARG A 408 6.57 24.66 10.78
N VAL A 409 6.94 23.80 9.83
CA VAL A 409 8.29 23.22 9.73
C VAL A 409 9.00 23.74 8.48
N GLY A 410 10.33 23.76 8.49
CA GLY A 410 11.11 24.25 7.33
C GLY A 410 11.34 23.18 6.25
N PHE A 411 11.27 21.90 6.59
CA PHE A 411 11.52 20.79 5.67
C PHE A 411 10.82 19.50 6.11
N ILE A 412 10.71 18.56 5.17
CA ILE A 412 10.29 17.17 5.38
C ILE A 412 11.42 16.24 4.98
N ASN A 413 11.64 15.18 5.75
CA ASN A 413 12.58 14.11 5.42
C ASN A 413 11.86 13.08 4.55
N GLU A 414 12.16 13.07 3.25
CA GLU A 414 11.64 12.09 2.31
C GLU A 414 12.61 10.91 2.18
N PHE A 415 12.15 9.72 2.54
CA PHE A 415 12.92 8.49 2.44
C PHE A 415 12.61 7.81 1.10
N ALA A 416 13.65 7.71 0.26
CA ALA A 416 13.56 7.08 -1.06
C ALA A 416 14.84 6.32 -1.39
N ARG A 417 14.79 5.49 -2.42
CA ARG A 417 15.98 4.82 -2.96
C ARG A 417 16.94 5.84 -3.57
N ARG A 418 18.24 5.69 -3.29
CA ARG A 418 19.34 6.32 -4.05
C ARG A 418 20.42 5.26 -4.31
N GLY A 419 20.51 4.82 -5.57
CA GLY A 419 21.35 3.68 -5.93
C GLY A 419 20.91 2.40 -5.20
N GLY A 420 21.84 1.75 -4.50
CA GLY A 420 21.60 0.52 -3.73
C GLY A 420 21.23 0.74 -2.25
N ARG A 421 20.82 1.94 -1.84
CA ARG A 421 20.47 2.25 -0.43
C ARG A 421 19.18 3.05 -0.32
N ILE A 422 18.54 3.00 0.84
CA ILE A 422 17.52 3.98 1.24
C ILE A 422 18.22 5.18 1.84
N THR A 423 17.88 6.38 1.38
CA THR A 423 18.46 7.63 1.85
C THR A 423 17.38 8.66 2.15
N VAL A 424 17.70 9.60 3.03
CA VAL A 424 16.87 10.76 3.31
C VAL A 424 17.21 11.88 2.33
N ASP A 425 16.18 12.40 1.66
CA ASP A 425 16.23 13.68 0.95
C ASP A 425 15.48 14.74 1.78
N LYS A 426 16.13 15.88 2.02
CA LYS A 426 15.51 16.99 2.74
C LYS A 426 14.74 17.86 1.75
N VAL A 427 13.42 17.77 1.79
CA VAL A 427 12.54 18.58 0.95
C VAL A 427 12.22 19.87 1.68
N VAL A 428 12.84 20.97 1.26
CA VAL A 428 12.59 22.32 1.79
C VAL A 428 11.19 22.76 1.37
N LEU A 429 10.44 23.34 2.31
CA LEU A 429 9.09 23.81 2.06
C LEU A 429 9.11 25.27 1.62
N GLY A 430 8.54 25.55 0.45
CA GLY A 430 8.32 26.90 -0.04
C GLY A 430 7.29 27.67 0.79
N ASN A 431 7.42 29.00 0.76
CA ASN A 431 6.48 29.95 1.35
C ASN A 431 5.24 30.13 0.47
N GLU A 432 4.32 30.97 0.92
CA GLU A 432 3.07 31.29 0.23
C GLU A 432 3.28 31.79 -1.22
N ASP A 433 4.25 32.68 -1.47
CA ASP A 433 4.54 33.19 -2.81
C ASP A 433 5.03 32.09 -3.77
N TRP A 434 5.86 31.17 -3.26
CA TRP A 434 6.34 30.04 -4.02
C TRP A 434 5.21 29.05 -4.32
N ILE A 435 4.32 28.80 -3.35
CA ILE A 435 3.14 27.96 -3.53
C ILE A 435 2.26 28.52 -4.64
N GLU A 436 1.96 29.82 -4.61
CA GLU A 436 1.14 30.49 -5.64
C GLU A 436 1.81 30.39 -7.02
N THR A 437 3.09 30.72 -7.11
CA THR A 437 3.85 30.69 -8.37
C THR A 437 3.85 29.28 -8.99
N VAL A 438 4.19 28.26 -8.20
CA VAL A 438 4.27 26.88 -8.70
C VAL A 438 2.88 26.32 -9.02
N THR A 439 1.85 26.70 -8.28
CA THR A 439 0.45 26.35 -8.59
C THR A 439 0.05 26.91 -9.94
N ASN A 440 0.34 28.18 -10.21
CA ASN A 440 0.04 28.82 -11.49
C ASN A 440 0.78 28.17 -12.67
N VAL A 441 2.06 27.87 -12.49
CA VAL A 441 2.86 27.16 -13.50
C VAL A 441 2.26 25.78 -13.80
N LEU A 442 1.85 25.03 -12.78
CA LEU A 442 1.23 23.72 -12.95
C LEU A 442 -0.11 23.81 -13.68
N LEU A 443 -0.97 24.77 -13.34
CA LEU A 443 -2.23 24.99 -14.02
C LEU A 443 -2.03 25.30 -15.51
N VAL A 444 -1.11 26.23 -15.83
CA VAL A 444 -0.76 26.55 -17.22
C VAL A 444 -0.25 25.30 -17.94
N ARG A 445 0.56 24.48 -17.27
CA ARG A 445 1.09 23.24 -17.83
C ARG A 445 0.01 22.21 -18.13
N LEU A 446 -0.89 21.95 -17.18
CA LEU A 446 -2.03 21.03 -17.35
C LEU A 446 -2.90 21.47 -18.53
N ARG A 447 -3.29 22.75 -18.60
CA ARG A 447 -4.09 23.29 -19.71
C ARG A 447 -3.36 23.22 -21.05
N SER A 448 -2.06 23.52 -21.07
CA SER A 448 -1.24 23.44 -22.29
C SER A 448 -1.19 22.02 -22.84
N VAL A 449 -0.96 21.01 -21.99
CA VAL A 449 -0.98 19.60 -22.40
C VAL A 449 -2.38 19.20 -22.87
N GLN A 450 -3.43 19.61 -22.16
CA GLN A 450 -4.82 19.30 -22.52
C GLN A 450 -5.15 19.83 -23.93
N ASN A 451 -4.83 21.09 -24.20
CA ASN A 451 -5.08 21.74 -25.49
C ASN A 451 -4.29 21.10 -26.64
N LYS A 452 -3.06 20.66 -26.38
CA LYS A 452 -2.20 20.10 -27.43
C LYS A 452 -2.48 18.62 -27.73
N VAL A 453 -2.80 17.83 -26.69
CA VAL A 453 -3.06 16.39 -26.84
C VAL A 453 -4.53 16.12 -27.20
N GLU A 454 -5.42 17.09 -26.97
CA GLU A 454 -6.85 17.05 -27.29
C GLU A 454 -7.56 15.84 -26.65
N VAL A 455 -7.22 15.57 -25.38
CA VAL A 455 -7.84 14.51 -24.59
C VAL A 455 -8.38 15.11 -23.31
N ASP A 456 -9.60 14.72 -22.97
CA ASP A 456 -10.27 15.18 -21.76
C ASP A 456 -9.55 14.69 -20.50
N THR A 457 -9.52 15.54 -19.46
CA THR A 457 -8.82 15.23 -18.21
C THR A 457 -9.47 14.10 -17.42
N THR A 458 -10.73 13.77 -17.68
CA THR A 458 -11.43 12.61 -17.09
C THR A 458 -10.92 11.27 -17.62
N LEU A 459 -10.20 11.26 -18.75
CA LEU A 459 -9.70 10.03 -19.37
C LEU A 459 -8.29 9.69 -18.87
N PRO A 460 -8.03 8.45 -18.39
CA PRO A 460 -6.69 7.95 -18.06
C PRO A 460 -5.59 8.25 -19.10
N ALA A 461 -5.92 8.22 -20.39
CA ALA A 461 -4.98 8.56 -21.46
C ALA A 461 -4.37 9.96 -21.28
N TYR A 462 -5.15 10.99 -20.94
CA TYR A 462 -4.63 12.35 -20.74
C TYR A 462 -3.49 12.36 -19.72
N TRP A 463 -3.66 11.66 -18.60
CA TRP A 463 -2.69 11.63 -17.51
C TRP A 463 -1.40 10.89 -17.89
N ILE A 464 -1.50 9.80 -18.65
CA ILE A 464 -0.31 9.13 -19.21
C ILE A 464 0.46 10.09 -20.11
N MET A 465 -0.25 10.85 -20.96
CA MET A 465 0.37 11.81 -21.87
C MET A 465 1.00 12.98 -21.13
N PHE A 466 0.34 13.49 -20.09
CA PHE A 466 0.90 14.49 -19.18
C PHE A 466 2.21 13.98 -18.57
N ALA A 467 2.22 12.76 -18.00
CA ALA A 467 3.43 12.19 -17.43
C ALA A 467 4.55 12.04 -18.47
N LEU A 468 4.26 11.60 -19.69
CA LEU A 468 5.24 11.50 -20.77
C LEU A 468 5.84 12.86 -21.16
N CYS A 469 5.01 13.92 -21.21
CA CYS A 469 5.48 15.29 -21.42
C CYS A 469 6.45 15.75 -20.32
N GLU A 470 6.16 15.44 -19.05
CA GLU A 470 7.02 15.80 -17.91
C GLU A 470 8.37 15.06 -17.97
N LEU A 471 8.36 13.78 -18.35
CA LEU A 471 9.58 12.99 -18.49
C LEU A 471 10.47 13.52 -19.63
N HIS A 472 9.86 13.94 -20.73
CA HIS A 472 10.60 14.51 -21.86
C HIS A 472 11.31 15.81 -21.49
N GLU A 473 10.68 16.70 -20.73
CA GLU A 473 11.32 17.94 -20.28
C GLU A 473 12.43 17.69 -19.26
N ALA A 474 12.36 16.61 -18.49
CA ALA A 474 13.38 16.23 -17.51
C ALA A 474 14.62 15.60 -18.14
N ASP A 475 14.49 14.93 -19.29
CA ASP A 475 15.58 14.27 -19.98
C ASP A 475 15.41 14.37 -21.49
N SER A 476 16.16 15.28 -22.11
CA SER A 476 16.16 15.47 -23.57
C SER A 476 16.64 14.23 -24.34
N SER A 477 17.22 13.21 -23.69
CA SER A 477 17.52 11.93 -24.36
C SER A 477 16.26 11.08 -24.62
N PHE A 478 15.14 11.43 -23.99
CA PHE A 478 13.81 10.89 -24.29
C PHE A 478 13.36 11.17 -25.74
N VAL A 479 14.03 12.11 -26.43
CA VAL A 479 13.89 12.44 -27.87
C VAL A 479 14.10 11.23 -28.80
N THR A 480 14.71 10.13 -28.34
CA THR A 480 15.00 8.95 -29.18
C THR A 480 13.84 7.97 -29.37
N LEU A 481 12.64 8.28 -28.85
CA LEU A 481 11.44 7.46 -29.01
C LEU A 481 10.71 7.82 -30.30
N ASP A 482 10.88 6.98 -31.32
CA ASP A 482 10.07 7.07 -32.53
C ASP A 482 8.59 6.69 -32.26
N HIS A 483 7.72 7.08 -33.19
CA HIS A 483 6.28 6.86 -33.12
C HIS A 483 5.92 5.38 -32.90
N ALA A 484 6.62 4.47 -33.57
CA ALA A 484 6.32 3.05 -33.52
C ALA A 484 6.59 2.46 -32.12
N ARG A 485 7.72 2.82 -31.51
CA ARG A 485 8.10 2.34 -30.17
C ARG A 485 7.14 2.84 -29.10
N LEU A 486 6.80 4.13 -29.14
CA LEU A 486 5.86 4.69 -28.16
C LEU A 486 4.45 4.11 -28.33
N SER A 487 3.99 3.91 -29.58
CA SER A 487 2.73 3.22 -29.84
C SER A 487 2.75 1.79 -29.32
N CYS A 488 3.85 1.05 -29.51
CA CYS A 488 4.00 -0.30 -28.97
C CYS A 488 3.95 -0.30 -27.44
N PHE A 489 4.59 0.67 -26.77
CA PHE A 489 4.56 0.73 -25.31
C PHE A 489 3.17 1.03 -24.76
N LEU A 490 2.45 1.96 -25.36
CA LEU A 490 1.09 2.30 -24.91
C LEU A 490 0.09 1.16 -25.16
N THR A 491 0.26 0.38 -26.24
CA THR A 491 -0.65 -0.74 -26.57
C THR A 491 -0.24 -2.07 -25.95
N LEU A 492 1.05 -2.34 -25.79
CA LEU A 492 1.57 -3.66 -25.42
C LEU A 492 2.41 -3.66 -24.13
N GLY A 493 2.72 -2.48 -23.58
CA GLY A 493 3.54 -2.33 -22.37
C GLY A 493 5.03 -2.50 -22.62
N ARG A 494 5.48 -2.56 -23.88
CA ARG A 494 6.89 -2.69 -24.27
C ARG A 494 7.24 -1.88 -25.50
N MET A 495 8.46 -1.35 -25.53
CA MET A 495 8.97 -0.53 -26.64
C MET A 495 9.47 -1.36 -27.83
N ASN A 496 9.98 -2.56 -27.58
CA ASN A 496 10.59 -3.43 -28.59
C ASN A 496 9.92 -4.82 -28.59
N GLU A 497 10.40 -5.74 -29.43
CA GLU A 497 9.89 -7.13 -29.46
C GLU A 497 9.94 -7.81 -28.08
N ASN A 498 11.06 -7.61 -27.37
CA ASN A 498 11.29 -8.13 -26.04
C ASN A 498 11.00 -7.06 -24.97
N PHE A 499 10.34 -7.48 -23.90
CA PHE A 499 10.13 -6.67 -22.71
C PHE A 499 11.43 -6.57 -21.90
N ASP A 500 11.85 -5.35 -21.55
CA ASP A 500 13.12 -5.11 -20.84
C ASP A 500 13.03 -4.13 -19.66
N TRP A 501 14.16 -3.89 -18.98
CA TRP A 501 14.24 -2.98 -17.83
C TRP A 501 13.98 -1.50 -18.18
N LYS A 502 14.08 -1.10 -19.45
CA LYS A 502 13.73 0.26 -19.88
C LYS A 502 12.22 0.45 -19.87
N ASP A 503 11.46 -0.57 -20.28
CA ASP A 503 9.99 -0.57 -20.20
C ASP A 503 9.51 -0.50 -18.74
N ILE A 504 10.13 -1.30 -17.87
CA ILE A 504 9.88 -1.28 -16.41
C ILE A 504 10.18 0.11 -15.83
N GLN A 505 11.35 0.68 -16.16
CA GLN A 505 11.74 2.00 -15.67
C GLN A 505 10.78 3.10 -16.11
N LEU A 506 10.37 3.09 -17.38
CA LEU A 506 9.45 4.10 -17.91
C LEU A 506 8.08 4.01 -17.21
N THR A 507 7.58 2.78 -17.01
CA THR A 507 6.35 2.56 -16.25
C THR A 507 6.46 3.12 -14.83
N ALA A 508 7.57 2.85 -14.13
CA ALA A 508 7.81 3.37 -12.79
C ALA A 508 7.88 4.91 -12.75
N GLN A 509 8.50 5.53 -13.77
CA GLN A 509 8.57 7.00 -13.88
C GLN A 509 7.19 7.63 -14.09
N ILE A 510 6.35 7.06 -14.97
CA ILE A 510 4.96 7.50 -15.16
C ILE A 510 4.18 7.35 -13.84
N GLN A 511 4.27 6.19 -13.20
CA GLN A 511 3.62 5.93 -11.91
C GLN A 511 4.05 6.92 -10.82
N ALA A 512 5.34 7.25 -10.77
CA ALA A 512 5.89 8.21 -9.80
C ALA A 512 5.33 9.63 -10.00
N VAL A 513 5.21 10.10 -11.24
CA VAL A 513 4.60 11.39 -11.57
C VAL A 513 3.12 11.39 -11.15
N LEU A 514 2.35 10.41 -11.60
CA LEU A 514 0.91 10.33 -11.36
C LEU A 514 0.57 10.18 -9.87
N TYR A 515 1.32 9.36 -9.15
CA TYR A 515 1.11 9.24 -7.70
C TYR A 515 1.52 10.50 -6.94
N SER A 516 2.54 11.22 -7.40
CA SER A 516 2.92 12.50 -6.79
C SER A 516 1.84 13.57 -6.99
N LEU A 517 1.17 13.58 -8.14
CA LEU A 517 -0.02 14.41 -8.38
C LEU A 517 -1.20 13.98 -7.49
N ARG A 518 -1.36 12.67 -7.22
CA ARG A 518 -2.36 12.20 -6.24
C ARG A 518 -2.05 12.62 -4.81
N ILE A 519 -0.79 12.63 -4.39
CA ILE A 519 -0.39 13.18 -3.07
C ILE A 519 -0.79 14.65 -2.99
N LEU A 520 -0.52 15.43 -4.05
CA LEU A 520 -0.95 16.82 -4.15
C LEU A 520 -2.47 16.96 -4.04
N GLY A 521 -3.24 16.22 -4.84
CA GLY A 521 -4.70 16.23 -4.78
C GLY A 521 -5.25 15.92 -3.38
N GLN A 522 -4.74 14.87 -2.72
CA GLN A 522 -5.17 14.47 -1.38
C GLN A 522 -4.86 15.54 -0.32
N LEU A 523 -3.69 16.19 -0.39
CA LEU A 523 -3.32 17.23 0.58
C LEU A 523 -4.03 18.56 0.31
N LEU A 524 -4.41 18.83 -0.95
CA LEU A 524 -5.30 19.95 -1.30
C LEU A 524 -6.68 19.80 -0.63
N GLU A 525 -7.25 18.60 -0.61
CA GLU A 525 -8.54 18.32 0.08
C GLU A 525 -8.50 18.64 1.58
N SER A 526 -7.32 18.57 2.19
CA SER A 526 -7.12 18.85 3.63
C SER A 526 -6.87 20.33 3.95
N SER A 527 -6.66 21.16 2.92
CA SER A 527 -6.37 22.59 3.05
C SER A 527 -7.66 23.43 2.95
N VAL A 528 -7.69 24.58 3.62
CA VAL A 528 -8.80 25.54 3.48
C VAL A 528 -8.70 26.19 2.10
N ASP A 529 -9.82 26.26 1.37
CA ASP A 529 -9.89 26.91 0.05
C ASP A 529 -9.61 28.42 0.20
N THR A 530 -8.37 28.84 -0.08
CA THR A 530 -7.92 30.23 0.13
C THR A 530 -7.79 31.04 -1.17
N CYS A 531 -7.74 30.39 -2.33
CA CYS A 531 -7.51 31.05 -3.63
C CYS A 531 -8.15 30.28 -4.80
N ASP A 532 -8.66 31.01 -5.80
CA ASP A 532 -9.34 30.45 -6.98
C ASP A 532 -8.48 29.44 -7.75
N ASN A 533 -7.16 29.67 -7.85
CA ASN A 533 -6.23 28.76 -8.52
C ASN A 533 -6.10 27.41 -7.79
N ILE A 534 -6.17 27.40 -6.46
CA ILE A 534 -6.14 26.17 -5.66
C ILE A 534 -7.42 25.37 -5.90
N VAL A 535 -8.57 26.03 -5.95
CA VAL A 535 -9.88 25.41 -6.24
C VAL A 535 -9.90 24.80 -7.64
N GLU A 536 -9.38 25.53 -8.63
CA GLU A 536 -9.27 25.00 -9.99
C GLU A 536 -8.33 23.80 -10.06
N LEU A 537 -7.15 23.89 -9.45
CA LEU A 537 -6.19 22.79 -9.43
C LEU A 537 -6.81 21.53 -8.79
N LYS A 538 -7.52 21.72 -7.69
CA LYS A 538 -8.29 20.66 -7.00
C LYS A 538 -9.31 20.02 -7.93
N SER A 539 -10.07 20.83 -8.67
CA SER A 539 -11.04 20.34 -9.66
C SER A 539 -10.37 19.51 -10.77
N ILE A 540 -9.25 19.97 -11.35
CA ILE A 540 -8.55 19.23 -12.39
C ILE A 540 -7.97 17.91 -11.84
N LEU A 541 -7.34 17.94 -10.66
CA LEU A 541 -6.73 16.76 -10.05
C LEU A 541 -7.79 15.74 -9.57
N SER A 542 -9.03 16.15 -9.34
CA SER A 542 -10.13 15.22 -9.02
C SER A 542 -10.43 14.23 -10.17
N ASN A 543 -10.02 14.55 -11.40
CA ASN A 543 -10.14 13.69 -12.56
C ASN A 543 -8.99 12.65 -12.69
N LEU A 544 -8.04 12.62 -11.75
CA LEU A 544 -6.98 11.60 -11.74
C LEU A 544 -7.57 10.19 -11.65
N PRO A 545 -7.03 9.20 -12.39
CA PRO A 545 -7.50 7.83 -12.30
C PRO A 545 -7.33 7.27 -10.89
N PRO A 546 -8.19 6.33 -10.46
CA PRO A 546 -8.05 5.66 -9.17
C PRO A 546 -6.73 4.89 -9.08
N LEU A 547 -6.23 4.70 -7.85
CA LEU A 547 -4.89 4.17 -7.62
C LEU A 547 -4.68 2.77 -8.21
N HIS A 548 -5.73 1.94 -8.26
CA HIS A 548 -5.64 0.59 -8.85
C HIS A 548 -5.36 0.61 -10.36
N MET A 549 -5.73 1.68 -11.07
CA MET A 549 -5.41 1.87 -12.49
C MET A 549 -4.00 2.41 -12.66
N ILE A 550 -3.65 3.49 -11.95
CA ILE A 550 -2.32 4.14 -12.05
C ILE A 550 -1.20 3.13 -11.81
N MET A 551 -1.37 2.26 -10.82
CA MET A 551 -0.37 1.26 -10.45
C MET A 551 -0.50 -0.06 -11.24
N GLY A 552 -1.39 -0.08 -12.23
CA GLY A 552 -1.57 -1.18 -13.16
C GLY A 552 -0.65 -1.09 -14.39
N PRO A 553 -0.76 -2.06 -15.31
CA PRO A 553 -0.07 -2.03 -16.59
C PRO A 553 -0.59 -0.88 -17.48
N ILE A 554 0.32 -0.18 -18.17
CA ILE A 554 -0.02 0.92 -19.09
C ILE A 554 -1.08 0.52 -20.14
N PRO A 555 -1.02 -0.66 -20.79
CA PRO A 555 -2.07 -1.08 -21.74
C PRO A 555 -3.46 -1.11 -21.13
N SER A 556 -3.59 -1.59 -19.89
CA SER A 556 -4.89 -1.66 -19.22
C SER A 556 -5.49 -0.27 -18.97
N MET A 557 -4.66 0.74 -18.70
CA MET A 557 -5.13 2.12 -18.56
C MET A 557 -5.54 2.72 -19.91
N MET A 558 -4.83 2.37 -20.98
CA MET A 558 -5.12 2.83 -22.34
C MET A 558 -6.40 2.17 -22.91
N ASP A 559 -6.58 0.87 -22.71
CA ASP A 559 -7.75 0.10 -23.16
C ASP A 559 -9.06 0.60 -22.55
N GLU A 560 -9.03 1.09 -21.31
CA GLU A 560 -10.21 1.68 -20.65
C GLU A 560 -10.65 3.01 -21.27
N THR A 561 -9.87 3.56 -22.20
CA THR A 561 -10.13 4.87 -22.82
C THR A 561 -10.17 4.87 -24.35
N LEU A 562 -9.40 4.03 -25.03
CA LEU A 562 -9.09 4.20 -26.45
C LEU A 562 -8.93 2.87 -27.21
N ASN A 563 -9.39 2.84 -28.46
CA ASN A 563 -9.05 1.77 -29.41
C ASN A 563 -7.63 1.97 -30.00
N ILE A 564 -7.02 0.92 -30.55
CA ILE A 564 -5.66 0.92 -31.13
C ILE A 564 -5.44 2.04 -32.16
N SER A 565 -6.43 2.31 -33.03
CA SER A 565 -6.36 3.39 -34.02
C SER A 565 -6.23 4.78 -33.39
N CYS A 566 -6.79 4.97 -32.19
CA CYS A 566 -6.72 6.22 -31.46
C CYS A 566 -5.36 6.42 -30.77
N VAL A 567 -4.68 5.34 -30.36
CA VAL A 567 -3.34 5.40 -29.76
C VAL A 567 -2.33 5.99 -30.75
N SER A 568 -2.35 5.55 -32.01
CA SER A 568 -1.46 6.09 -33.05
C SER A 568 -1.62 7.61 -33.25
N ALA A 569 -2.86 8.10 -33.30
CA ALA A 569 -3.16 9.52 -33.44
C ALA A 569 -2.68 10.33 -32.21
N LEU A 570 -2.85 9.77 -31.03
CA LEU A 570 -2.43 10.35 -29.76
C LEU A 570 -0.89 10.46 -29.66
N VAL A 571 -0.17 9.40 -30.03
CA VAL A 571 1.30 9.41 -30.11
C VAL A 571 1.77 10.45 -31.11
N HIS A 572 1.10 10.57 -32.26
CA HIS A 572 1.44 11.60 -33.25
C HIS A 572 1.28 13.02 -32.68
N ARG A 573 0.15 13.32 -32.03
CA ARG A 573 -0.05 14.62 -31.37
C ARG A 573 1.01 14.89 -30.30
N LEU A 574 1.33 13.89 -29.47
CA LEU A 574 2.39 14.02 -28.47
C LEU A 574 3.74 14.32 -29.10
N LEU A 575 4.17 13.57 -30.12
CA LEU A 575 5.43 13.83 -30.78
C LEU A 575 5.48 15.22 -31.42
N GLN A 576 4.35 15.77 -31.88
CA GLN A 576 4.27 17.17 -32.29
C GLN A 576 4.48 18.14 -31.12
N VAL A 577 3.93 17.84 -29.94
CA VAL A 577 4.18 18.61 -28.71
C VAL A 577 5.64 18.58 -28.32
N LEU A 578 6.27 17.41 -28.40
CA LEU A 578 7.67 17.20 -28.02
C LEU A 578 8.65 17.74 -29.08
N GLY A 579 8.24 17.79 -30.35
CA GLY A 579 9.07 18.16 -31.51
C GLY A 579 8.96 19.62 -31.96
N LYS A 580 8.16 20.48 -31.31
CA LYS A 580 8.03 21.91 -31.66
C LYS A 580 8.15 22.82 -30.44
N GLU A 581 9.34 23.41 -30.31
CA GLU A 581 9.53 24.86 -30.57
C GLU A 581 10.40 25.01 -31.83
N GLU A 582 9.78 25.17 -33.01
CA GLU A 582 10.39 26.01 -34.04
C GLU A 582 9.79 27.41 -33.89
N LYS A 583 10.68 28.35 -33.57
CA LYS A 583 10.52 29.79 -33.34
C LYS A 583 9.19 30.41 -33.77
N CYS A 584 8.49 31.02 -32.81
CA CYS A 584 7.63 32.17 -33.09
C CYS A 584 8.22 33.38 -32.36
N SER A 585 8.70 34.34 -33.15
CA SER A 585 9.16 35.65 -32.70
C SER A 585 7.99 36.51 -32.20
N ASP A 586 8.33 37.32 -31.20
CA ASP A 586 7.72 38.59 -30.77
C ASP A 586 6.35 38.58 -30.07
N ILE A 587 6.38 38.55 -28.72
CA ILE A 587 5.73 39.54 -27.83
C ILE A 587 6.65 39.74 -26.59
N PRO A 588 7.00 40.97 -26.18
CA PRO A 588 7.87 41.23 -25.03
C PRO A 588 7.10 41.25 -23.68
N ASP A 589 7.87 41.04 -22.61
CA ASP A 589 7.54 41.21 -21.19
C ASP A 589 6.72 40.10 -20.49
N ALA A 590 7.38 38.96 -20.30
CA ALA A 590 7.32 38.23 -19.03
C ALA A 590 8.73 37.69 -18.74
N VAL A 591 9.29 38.05 -17.57
CA VAL A 591 10.63 37.65 -17.13
C VAL A 591 10.73 36.12 -17.17
N GLY A 592 11.49 35.62 -18.16
CA GLY A 592 11.71 34.20 -18.37
C GLY A 592 12.50 33.58 -17.23
N LEU A 593 11.81 32.86 -16.34
CA LEU A 593 12.43 31.96 -15.38
C LEU A 593 12.55 30.58 -16.02
N THR A 594 13.65 30.36 -16.75
CA THR A 594 14.07 28.99 -17.12
C THR A 594 14.41 28.19 -15.88
N ARG A 595 14.04 26.91 -15.89
CA ARG A 595 14.26 25.88 -14.87
C ARG A 595 15.61 25.97 -14.12
N GLN A 596 16.70 26.37 -14.78
CA GLN A 596 18.02 26.53 -14.15
C GLN A 596 18.07 27.53 -12.99
N GLN A 597 17.19 28.53 -12.94
CA GLN A 597 17.17 29.53 -11.85
C GLN A 597 16.40 29.06 -10.60
N LEU A 598 15.56 28.03 -10.69
CA LEU A 598 14.88 27.41 -9.54
C LEU A 598 15.71 26.29 -8.87
N PHE A 599 16.84 25.87 -9.45
CA PHE A 599 17.62 24.71 -8.99
C PHE A 599 19.06 25.02 -8.53
N SER A 600 19.38 26.27 -8.21
CA SER A 600 20.71 26.65 -7.73
C SER A 600 20.73 26.85 -6.20
N TYR A 601 20.89 25.77 -5.43
CA TYR A 601 21.46 25.86 -4.07
C TYR A 601 22.49 24.74 -3.86
N PRO A 602 23.61 25.00 -3.16
CA PRO A 602 24.80 24.16 -3.25
C PRO A 602 24.62 22.87 -2.43
N LEU A 603 25.06 21.74 -3.02
CA LEU A 603 25.48 20.59 -2.22
C LEU A 603 26.68 21.01 -1.37
N ALA A 604 26.46 21.33 -0.10
CA ALA A 604 27.53 21.40 0.88
C ALA A 604 27.93 19.97 1.24
N SER A 605 28.91 19.44 0.51
CA SER A 605 29.67 18.24 0.90
C SER A 605 30.54 18.58 2.12
N GLN A 606 30.10 18.20 3.32
CA GLN A 606 31.01 18.07 4.45
C GLN A 606 31.66 16.68 4.41
N GLN A 607 32.94 16.69 4.06
CA GLN A 607 33.83 15.54 4.12
C GLN A 607 33.97 15.09 5.58
N TYR A 608 33.53 13.88 5.89
CA TYR A 608 34.01 13.15 7.07
C TYR A 608 35.29 12.43 6.67
N GLU A 609 36.41 12.82 7.27
CA GLU A 609 37.70 12.15 7.13
C GLU A 609 37.58 10.69 7.59
N SER A 610 37.73 9.76 6.64
CA SER A 610 37.85 8.34 6.91
C SER A 610 39.33 8.00 7.05
N ARG A 611 39.77 7.66 8.28
CA ARG A 611 41.09 7.07 8.48
C ARG A 611 41.10 5.65 7.94
N VAL A 612 41.91 5.47 6.90
CA VAL A 612 42.18 4.26 6.15
C VAL A 612 42.93 3.24 7.02
N GLY A 613 42.38 2.04 7.14
CA GLY A 613 43.09 0.82 7.54
C GLY A 613 43.21 -0.13 6.35
N ASN A 614 44.42 -0.63 6.10
CA ASN A 614 44.84 -1.38 4.92
C ASN A 614 44.07 -2.71 4.64
N PRO A 615 44.09 -3.20 3.37
CA PRO A 615 43.22 -4.25 2.88
C PRO A 615 43.75 -5.66 3.22
N ARG A 616 42.85 -6.56 3.63
CA ARG A 616 43.10 -8.01 3.61
C ARG A 616 42.26 -8.66 2.49
N SER A 617 42.93 -9.55 1.75
CA SER A 617 42.48 -10.32 0.59
C SER A 617 41.18 -11.11 0.81
N PRO A 618 40.43 -11.45 -0.27
CA PRO A 618 39.09 -12.00 -0.18
C PRO A 618 39.12 -13.48 0.25
N ARG A 619 38.42 -13.81 1.34
CA ARG A 619 38.05 -15.20 1.63
C ARG A 619 36.77 -15.53 0.87
N ARG A 620 36.86 -16.54 0.01
CA ARG A 620 35.73 -17.26 -0.60
C ARG A 620 34.90 -17.87 0.53
N ILE A 621 33.60 -17.60 0.60
CA ILE A 621 32.67 -18.26 1.52
C ILE A 621 31.54 -18.85 0.68
N ASP A 622 31.62 -20.16 0.50
CA ASP A 622 30.59 -21.02 -0.07
C ASP A 622 29.65 -21.45 1.09
N ASN A 623 28.58 -20.69 1.38
CA ASN A 623 27.30 -21.19 1.90
C ASN A 623 26.32 -20.07 2.32
N MET A 624 25.02 -20.33 2.10
CA MET A 624 23.87 -19.41 2.10
C MET A 624 23.27 -19.07 3.48
N TYR A 625 23.86 -19.49 4.60
CA TYR A 625 23.22 -19.42 5.93
C TYR A 625 23.89 -18.52 6.99
N ASP A 626 25.00 -17.83 6.69
CA ASP A 626 25.81 -17.17 7.74
C ASP A 626 25.77 -15.62 7.78
N LEU A 627 24.68 -14.97 7.35
CA LEU A 627 24.57 -13.49 7.46
C LEU A 627 23.23 -12.99 8.05
N LEU A 628 22.73 -13.67 9.08
CA LEU A 628 21.83 -13.07 10.07
C LEU A 628 22.66 -12.80 11.33
N PRO A 629 22.81 -11.54 11.78
CA PRO A 629 22.97 -11.30 13.20
C PRO A 629 21.64 -11.67 13.84
N MET A 630 21.70 -12.62 14.77
CA MET A 630 20.72 -12.71 15.84
C MET A 630 20.65 -11.33 16.51
N GLU A 631 19.52 -10.65 16.36
CA GLU A 631 18.89 -9.70 17.29
C GLU A 631 17.57 -9.17 16.71
#